data_AF-A0A942LP84-F1
#
_entry.id   AF-A0A942LP84-F1
#
_cell.length_a   1.000
_cell.length_b   1.000
_cell.length_c   1.000
_cell.angle_alpha   90.00
_cell.angle_beta   90.00
_cell.angle_gamma   90.00
#
_symmetry.space_group_name_H-M   'P 1'
#
loop_
_entity.id
_entity.type
_entity.pdbx_description
1 polymer ?
#
loop_
_entity_poly.entity_id
_entity_poly.type
_entity_poly.pdbx_seq_one_letter_code
_entity_poly.pdbx_strand_id
1 'polypeptide(L)'
;MERFNLYILGIVTAFFLHMIIGGSCFEQEPTKPDDNSADVKKINESAQQIEEIFVNADTSALKSILTDAALPQYGVYLPQIITVMNDFGTAIKSRKLIAATQHYAEFSYTAEGKEYSFALAQQDDGTWKLMRF
;
A
#
# COMPACT_ATOMS: atom_id res chain seq x y z
N MET A 1 9.67 -19.19 -54.01
CA MET A 1 8.43 -19.03 -53.23
C MET A 1 8.45 -19.74 -51.87
N GLU A 2 9.33 -20.72 -51.62
CA GLU A 2 9.38 -21.47 -50.35
C GLU A 2 10.00 -20.71 -49.17
N ARG A 3 10.96 -19.80 -49.41
CA ARG A 3 11.65 -19.07 -48.33
C ARG A 3 10.74 -18.07 -47.61
N PHE A 4 9.72 -17.55 -48.29
CA PHE A 4 8.78 -16.58 -47.71
C PHE A 4 7.87 -17.22 -46.65
N ASN A 5 7.50 -18.49 -46.83
CA ASN A 5 6.69 -19.26 -45.86
C ASN A 5 7.43 -19.54 -44.56
N LEU A 6 8.75 -19.69 -44.60
CA LEU A 6 9.57 -19.95 -43.40
C LEU A 6 9.69 -18.71 -42.50
N TYR A 7 9.76 -17.51 -43.08
CA TYR A 7 9.80 -16.26 -42.31
C TYR A 7 8.47 -15.94 -41.63
N ILE A 8 7.34 -16.18 -42.31
CA ILE A 8 6.02 -15.99 -41.71
C ILE A 8 5.78 -16.99 -40.58
N LEU A 9 6.18 -18.26 -40.76
CA LEU A 9 6.07 -19.27 -39.71
C LEU A 9 6.87 -18.88 -38.47
N GLY A 10 8.10 -18.37 -38.63
CA GLY A 10 8.95 -17.91 -37.54
C GLY A 10 8.36 -16.75 -36.74
N ILE A 11 7.80 -15.74 -37.42
CA ILE A 11 7.17 -14.58 -36.77
C ILE A 11 5.93 -15.00 -35.98
N VAL A 12 5.11 -15.89 -36.56
CA VAL A 12 3.91 -16.41 -35.89
C VAL A 12 4.29 -17.20 -34.63
N THR A 13 5.29 -18.08 -34.69
CA THR A 13 5.75 -18.82 -33.50
C THR A 13 6.31 -17.94 -32.40
N ALA A 14 7.04 -16.87 -32.74
CA ALA A 14 7.57 -15.92 -31.75
C ALA A 14 6.45 -15.12 -31.06
N PHE A 15 5.37 -14.81 -31.79
CA PHE A 15 4.19 -14.12 -31.25
C PHE A 15 3.39 -15.00 -30.28
N PHE A 16 3.23 -16.29 -30.59
CA PHE A 16 2.59 -17.25 -29.67
C PHE A 16 3.41 -17.49 -28.40
N LEU A 17 4.75 -17.55 -28.50
CA LEU A 17 5.62 -17.68 -27.33
C LEU A 17 5.55 -16.45 -26.40
N HIS A 18 5.47 -15.24 -26.94
CA HIS A 18 5.31 -14.03 -26.12
C HIS A 18 3.94 -13.92 -25.44
N MET A 19 2.87 -14.43 -26.06
CA MET A 19 1.54 -14.46 -25.42
C MET A 19 1.45 -15.43 -24.24
N ILE A 20 2.17 -16.56 -24.28
CA ILE A 20 2.12 -17.56 -23.19
C ILE A 20 2.93 -17.10 -21.98
N ILE A 21 4.01 -16.33 -22.20
CA ILE A 21 4.92 -15.87 -21.14
C ILE A 21 4.47 -14.52 -20.53
N GLY A 22 3.66 -13.72 -21.25
CA GLY A 22 3.14 -12.43 -20.77
C GLY A 22 1.99 -12.51 -19.75
N GLY A 23 1.51 -13.70 -19.40
CA GLY A 23 0.32 -13.90 -18.56
C GLY A 23 0.57 -14.04 -17.05
N SER A 24 1.81 -13.88 -16.56
CA SER A 24 2.13 -14.10 -15.14
C SER A 24 2.17 -12.82 -14.31
N CYS A 25 1.23 -11.90 -14.53
CA CYS A 25 0.72 -11.08 -13.45
C CYS A 25 -0.70 -11.57 -13.23
N PHE A 26 -0.84 -12.64 -12.42
CA PHE A 26 -2.12 -12.91 -11.78
C PHE A 26 -2.44 -11.64 -10.97
N GLU A 27 -3.34 -10.85 -11.51
CA GLU A 27 -4.00 -9.75 -10.82
C GLU A 27 -4.89 -10.42 -9.77
N GLN A 28 -4.27 -10.82 -8.66
CA GLN A 28 -5.02 -11.14 -7.45
C GLN A 28 -5.64 -9.82 -7.02
N GLU A 29 -6.92 -9.65 -7.35
CA GLU A 29 -7.71 -8.58 -6.77
C GLU A 29 -7.55 -8.64 -5.24
N PRO A 30 -7.30 -7.50 -4.58
CA PRO A 30 -7.20 -7.47 -3.13
C PRO A 30 -8.44 -8.11 -2.52
N THR A 31 -8.25 -9.17 -1.73
CA THR A 31 -9.37 -9.80 -1.01
C THR A 31 -9.98 -8.80 -0.05
N LYS A 32 -11.31 -8.71 -0.07
CA LYS A 32 -12.06 -7.94 0.92
C LYS A 32 -11.71 -8.45 2.32
N PRO A 33 -11.37 -7.58 3.29
CA PRO A 33 -11.01 -7.99 4.64
C PRO A 33 -12.13 -8.78 5.33
N ASP A 34 -11.78 -9.83 6.06
CA ASP A 34 -12.65 -10.39 7.10
C ASP A 34 -12.50 -9.55 8.37
N ASP A 35 -13.48 -8.68 8.60
CA ASP A 35 -13.51 -7.69 9.68
C ASP A 35 -13.33 -8.28 11.09
N ASN A 36 -13.55 -9.59 11.28
CA ASN A 36 -13.47 -10.24 12.59
C ASN A 36 -12.17 -11.02 12.84
N SER A 37 -11.21 -11.00 11.91
CA SER A 37 -9.94 -11.70 12.11
C SER A 37 -9.05 -11.00 13.15
N ALA A 38 -8.27 -11.79 13.89
CA ALA A 38 -7.31 -11.26 14.87
C ALA A 38 -6.27 -10.31 14.23
N ASP A 39 -5.98 -10.50 12.95
CA ASP A 39 -5.08 -9.66 12.18
C ASP A 39 -5.71 -8.30 11.85
N VAL A 40 -7.00 -8.27 11.48
CA VAL A 40 -7.73 -7.01 11.26
C VAL A 40 -7.82 -6.18 12.54
N LYS A 41 -7.92 -6.81 13.70
CA LYS A 41 -7.84 -6.09 14.98
C LYS A 41 -6.51 -5.36 15.16
N LYS A 42 -5.38 -6.04 14.96
CA LYS A 42 -4.04 -5.44 15.07
C LYS A 42 -3.78 -4.34 14.03
N ILE A 43 -4.27 -4.55 12.81
CA ILE A 43 -4.24 -3.56 11.74
C ILE A 43 -4.97 -2.28 12.16
N ASN A 44 -6.18 -2.42 12.75
CA ASN A 44 -6.95 -1.27 13.22
C ASN A 44 -6.32 -0.57 14.43
N GLU A 45 -5.76 -1.32 15.39
CA GLU A 45 -5.02 -0.75 16.53
C GLU A 45 -3.82 0.06 16.06
N SER A 46 -3.07 -0.45 15.07
CA SER A 46 -1.92 0.26 14.50
C SER A 46 -2.36 1.51 13.73
N ALA A 47 -3.45 1.44 12.98
CA ALA A 47 -4.03 2.59 12.31
C ALA A 47 -4.52 3.67 13.30
N GLN A 48 -5.04 3.27 14.46
CA GLN A 48 -5.41 4.20 15.54
C GLN A 48 -4.17 4.85 16.15
N GLN A 49 -3.09 4.10 16.40
CA GLN A 49 -1.85 4.69 16.90
C GLN A 49 -1.27 5.72 15.92
N ILE A 50 -1.34 5.45 14.62
CA ILE A 50 -0.93 6.39 13.57
C ILE A 50 -1.81 7.64 13.64
N GLU A 51 -3.13 7.50 13.71
CA GLU A 51 -4.06 8.62 13.90
C GLU A 51 -3.66 9.50 15.08
N GLU A 52 -3.41 8.91 16.24
CA GLU A 52 -3.03 9.65 17.46
C GLU A 52 -1.71 10.40 17.30
N ILE A 53 -0.70 9.80 16.68
CA ILE A 53 0.60 10.44 16.42
C ILE A 53 0.45 11.65 15.49
N PHE A 54 -0.36 11.52 14.43
CA PHE A 54 -0.61 12.61 13.50
C PHE A 54 -1.45 13.74 14.12
N VAL A 55 -2.52 13.39 14.85
CA VAL A 55 -3.36 14.38 15.56
C VAL A 55 -2.54 15.18 16.57
N ASN A 56 -1.64 14.53 17.31
CA ASN A 56 -0.81 15.17 18.32
C ASN A 56 0.45 15.87 17.77
N ALA A 57 0.68 15.80 16.45
CA ALA A 57 1.90 16.29 15.81
C ALA A 57 3.19 15.76 16.48
N ASP A 58 3.18 14.49 16.94
CA ASP A 58 4.31 13.89 17.66
C ASP A 58 5.42 13.48 16.67
N THR A 59 6.27 14.45 16.36
CA THR A 59 7.43 14.27 15.47
C THR A 59 8.48 13.31 16.00
N SER A 60 8.49 13.03 17.31
CA SER A 60 9.39 12.05 17.90
C SER A 60 8.93 10.61 17.63
N ALA A 61 7.61 10.40 17.59
CA ALA A 61 6.99 9.11 17.29
C ALA A 61 6.80 8.83 15.79
N LEU A 62 6.83 9.86 14.91
CA LEU A 62 6.67 9.67 13.46
C LEU A 62 7.64 8.66 12.85
N LYS A 63 8.90 8.63 13.32
CA LYS A 63 9.89 7.69 12.78
C LYS A 63 9.62 6.25 13.18
N SER A 64 8.99 5.99 14.33
CA SER A 64 8.76 4.64 14.82
C SER A 64 7.60 3.94 14.10
N ILE A 65 6.67 4.71 13.54
CA ILE A 65 5.55 4.19 12.76
C ILE A 65 5.86 3.97 11.28
N LEU A 66 7.00 4.44 10.77
CA LEU A 66 7.37 4.22 9.37
C LEU A 66 8.07 2.86 9.21
N THR A 67 7.80 2.19 8.10
CA THR A 67 8.63 1.04 7.68
C THR A 67 10.07 1.48 7.39
N ASP A 68 11.01 0.55 7.48
CA ASP A 68 12.43 0.83 7.15
C ASP A 68 12.61 1.29 5.71
N ALA A 69 11.75 0.85 4.78
CA ALA A 69 11.74 1.28 3.39
C ALA A 69 11.15 2.70 3.21
N ALA A 70 10.18 3.08 4.05
CA ALA A 70 9.53 4.38 4.02
C ALA A 70 10.38 5.46 4.72
N LEU A 71 11.18 5.10 5.72
CA LEU A 71 11.95 6.04 6.51
C LEU A 71 12.95 6.90 5.69
N PRO A 72 13.72 6.36 4.73
CA PRO A 72 14.57 7.17 3.85
C PRO A 72 13.77 8.12 2.95
N GLN A 73 12.57 7.72 2.53
CA GLN A 73 11.73 8.51 1.61
C GLN A 73 11.02 9.64 2.33
N TYR A 74 10.36 9.36 3.45
CA TYR A 74 9.54 10.36 4.17
C TYR A 74 10.29 11.03 5.32
N GLY A 75 11.31 10.39 5.89
CA GLY A 75 12.03 10.84 7.08
C GLY A 75 12.63 12.24 6.96
N VAL A 76 13.08 12.62 5.75
CA VAL A 76 13.66 13.94 5.46
C VAL A 76 12.58 15.04 5.43
N TYR A 77 11.33 14.68 5.12
CA TYR A 77 10.20 15.59 5.01
C TYR A 77 9.37 15.70 6.30
N LEU A 78 9.61 14.83 7.29
CA LEU A 78 8.89 14.86 8.57
C LEU A 78 8.85 16.24 9.25
N PRO A 79 9.94 17.05 9.26
CA PRO A 79 9.88 18.41 9.81
C PRO A 79 8.99 19.37 9.01
N GLN A 80 8.78 19.11 7.72
CA GLN A 80 8.01 19.96 6.81
C GLN A 80 6.52 19.66 6.90
N ILE A 81 6.14 18.41 7.19
CA ILE A 81 4.74 18.01 7.27
C ILE A 81 4.07 18.38 8.60
N ILE A 82 4.80 18.89 9.60
CA ILE A 82 4.27 19.25 10.92
C ILE A 82 2.99 20.09 10.81
N THR A 83 3.00 21.06 9.88
CA THR A 83 1.88 21.98 9.65
C THR A 83 0.61 21.30 9.13
N VAL A 84 0.73 20.12 8.50
CA VAL A 84 -0.38 19.38 7.90
C VAL A 84 -0.66 18.04 8.60
N MET A 85 0.11 17.71 9.64
CA MET A 85 -0.06 16.45 10.38
C MET A 85 -1.45 16.34 11.02
N ASN A 86 -1.92 17.43 11.63
CA ASN A 86 -3.22 17.43 12.29
C ASN A 86 -4.38 17.27 11.28
N ASP A 87 -4.25 17.87 10.09
CA ASP A 87 -5.23 17.75 9.02
C ASP A 87 -5.31 16.30 8.53
N PHE A 88 -4.15 15.66 8.29
CA PHE A 88 -4.09 14.25 7.94
C PHE A 88 -4.68 13.37 9.05
N GLY A 89 -4.23 13.54 10.29
CA GLY A 89 -4.71 12.77 11.44
C GLY A 89 -6.23 12.90 11.63
N THR A 90 -6.78 14.10 11.40
CA THR A 90 -8.22 14.33 11.44
C THR A 90 -8.94 13.66 10.28
N ALA A 91 -8.38 13.70 9.07
CA ALA A 91 -8.98 13.08 7.88
C ALA A 91 -9.09 11.55 8.01
N ILE A 92 -8.04 10.89 8.52
CA ILE A 92 -7.99 9.43 8.65
C ILE A 92 -8.86 8.87 9.79
N LYS A 93 -9.54 9.72 10.57
CA LYS A 93 -10.63 9.29 11.47
C LYS A 93 -11.79 8.63 10.72
N SER A 94 -12.00 9.07 9.48
CA SER A 94 -13.05 8.54 8.59
C SER A 94 -12.63 7.28 7.83
N ARG A 95 -11.45 6.72 8.15
CA ARG A 95 -10.85 5.63 7.40
C ARG A 95 -11.73 4.38 7.33
N LYS A 96 -11.62 3.66 6.23
CA LYS A 96 -12.22 2.34 6.03
C LYS A 96 -11.14 1.40 5.51
N LEU A 97 -11.04 0.21 6.09
CA LEU A 97 -10.16 -0.83 5.59
C LEU A 97 -10.71 -1.35 4.25
N ILE A 98 -9.95 -1.20 3.17
CA ILE A 98 -10.37 -1.59 1.81
C ILE A 98 -9.67 -2.84 1.30
N ALA A 99 -8.47 -3.14 1.82
CA ALA A 99 -7.73 -4.35 1.50
C ALA A 99 -6.96 -4.82 2.73
N ALA A 100 -6.92 -6.14 2.93
CA ALA A 100 -6.07 -6.77 3.93
C ALA A 100 -5.58 -8.14 3.46
N THR A 101 -4.30 -8.38 3.69
CA THR A 101 -3.62 -9.66 3.50
C THR A 101 -2.79 -9.95 4.75
N GLN A 102 -2.02 -11.04 4.74
CA GLN A 102 -1.12 -11.35 5.84
C GLN A 102 -0.04 -10.27 6.08
N HIS A 103 0.39 -9.55 5.05
CA HIS A 103 1.54 -8.63 5.14
C HIS A 103 1.25 -7.19 4.68
N TYR A 104 0.05 -6.94 4.16
CA TYR A 104 -0.35 -5.65 3.60
C TYR A 104 -1.77 -5.30 4.01
N ALA A 105 -2.00 -4.04 4.38
CA ALA A 105 -3.31 -3.49 4.64
C ALA A 105 -3.42 -2.09 4.03
N GLU A 106 -4.59 -1.76 3.49
CA GLU A 106 -4.85 -0.46 2.88
C GLU A 106 -6.16 0.11 3.39
N PHE A 107 -6.12 1.41 3.72
CA PHE A 107 -7.26 2.17 4.18
C PHE A 107 -7.58 3.29 3.21
N SER A 108 -8.86 3.44 2.86
CA SER A 108 -9.38 4.64 2.19
C SER A 108 -9.84 5.67 3.21
N TYR A 109 -9.68 6.95 2.94
CA TYR A 109 -10.29 8.05 3.70
C TYR A 109 -10.66 9.20 2.77
N THR A 110 -11.52 10.11 3.23
CA THR A 110 -11.92 11.28 2.44
C THR A 110 -11.39 12.55 3.06
N ALA A 111 -10.72 13.38 2.27
CA ALA A 111 -10.31 14.73 2.65
C ALA A 111 -10.67 15.70 1.51
N GLU A 112 -11.26 16.85 1.84
CA GLU A 112 -11.62 17.87 0.84
C GLU A 112 -12.48 17.34 -0.33
N GLY A 113 -13.35 16.37 -0.06
CA GLY A 113 -14.20 15.72 -1.07
C GLY A 113 -13.48 14.80 -2.04
N LYS A 114 -12.19 14.51 -1.81
CA LYS A 114 -11.38 13.56 -2.56
C LYS A 114 -11.08 12.32 -1.72
N GLU A 115 -11.06 11.18 -2.38
CA GLU A 115 -10.67 9.91 -1.76
C GLU A 115 -9.16 9.73 -1.85
N TYR A 116 -8.56 9.34 -0.73
CA TYR A 116 -7.15 9.07 -0.58
C TYR A 116 -6.96 7.72 0.10
N SER A 117 -5.74 7.19 0.07
CA SER A 117 -5.42 5.98 0.81
C SER A 117 -4.04 6.02 1.46
N PHE A 118 -3.94 5.35 2.59
CA PHE A 118 -2.66 5.05 3.23
C PHE A 118 -2.56 3.54 3.42
N ALA A 119 -1.33 3.04 3.46
CA ALA A 119 -1.09 1.60 3.54
C ALA A 119 -0.12 1.25 4.66
N LEU A 120 -0.39 0.11 5.30
CA LEU A 120 0.43 -0.49 6.33
C LEU A 120 1.07 -1.77 5.80
N ALA A 121 2.28 -2.06 6.26
CA ALA A 121 2.96 -3.32 6.03
C ALA A 121 3.30 -3.97 7.37
N GLN A 122 3.09 -5.29 7.45
CA GLN A 122 3.54 -6.06 8.61
C GLN A 122 5.07 -6.16 8.58
N GLN A 123 5.70 -5.95 9.73
CA GLN A 123 7.13 -6.13 9.93
C GLN A 123 7.42 -7.52 10.49
N ASP A 124 8.69 -7.94 10.47
CA ASP A 124 9.11 -9.27 10.94
C ASP A 124 8.76 -9.54 12.42
N ASP A 125 8.64 -8.49 13.23
CA ASP A 125 8.23 -8.56 14.63
C ASP A 125 6.70 -8.63 14.83
N GLY A 126 5.93 -8.67 13.73
CA GLY A 126 4.48 -8.70 13.73
C GLY A 126 3.80 -7.34 13.94
N THR A 127 4.56 -6.25 14.07
CA THR A 127 4.00 -4.89 14.12
C THR A 127 3.56 -4.43 12.74
N TRP A 128 2.56 -3.55 12.68
CA TRP A 128 2.13 -2.93 11.43
C TRP A 128 2.61 -1.49 11.36
N LYS A 129 3.34 -1.16 10.30
CA LYS A 129 3.95 0.16 10.11
C LYS A 129 3.50 0.82 8.81
N LEU A 130 3.44 2.14 8.84
CA LEU A 130 3.07 3.00 7.74
C LEU A 130 4.09 2.91 6.60
N MET A 131 3.62 2.48 5.44
CA MET A 131 4.41 2.33 4.23
C MET A 131 4.26 3.54 3.30
N ARG A 132 3.05 4.11 3.22
CA ARG A 132 2.74 5.32 2.44
C ARG A 132 1.48 6.01 2.99
N PHE A 133 1.39 7.32 2.76
CA PHE A 133 0.26 8.18 3.11
C PHE A 133 0.30 9.46 2.26
#